data_AF-A0A9W4P2A1-F1
#
_entry.id   AF-A0A9W4P2A1-F1
#
_cell.length_a   1.000
_cell.length_b   1.000
_cell.length_c   1.000
_cell.angle_alpha   90.00
_cell.angle_beta   90.00
_cell.angle_gamma   90.00
#
_symmetry.space_group_name_H-M   'P 1'
#
loop_
_entity.id
_entity.type
_entity.pdbx_description
1 polymer ?
#
loop_
_entity_poly.entity_id
_entity_poly.type
_entity_poly.pdbx_seq_one_letter_code
_entity_poly.pdbx_strand_id
1 'polypeptide(L)'
;MDIAPGATAMVAGSRALQVLNPELREVVLNSRIEYAHHAFQWMSTARSTRLGHLIETEDREMPLDTLPPWTEDEICIYPMVWTNPMTGEKSLQIHGQGAFNLSEKQTRW
;
A
#
# COMPACT_ATOMS: atom_id res chain seq x y z
N MET A 1 -9.97 -25.34 6.99
CA MET A 1 -9.27 -25.50 5.70
C MET A 1 -7.82 -25.73 6.07
N ASP A 2 -7.29 -26.90 5.75
CA ASP A 2 -5.88 -27.20 6.01
C ASP A 2 -5.03 -26.51 4.94
N ILE A 3 -4.01 -25.76 5.37
CA ILE A 3 -3.11 -25.03 4.48
C ILE A 3 -1.72 -25.64 4.64
N ALA A 4 -1.11 -26.02 3.51
CA ALA A 4 0.24 -26.58 3.50
C ALA A 4 1.28 -25.55 3.98
N PRO A 5 2.31 -25.96 4.74
CA PRO A 5 3.44 -25.10 5.05
C PRO A 5 4.07 -24.51 3.79
N GLY A 6 4.37 -23.21 3.81
CA GLY A 6 4.98 -22.50 2.68
C GLY A 6 3.99 -22.03 1.59
N ALA A 7 2.68 -22.23 1.76
CA ALA A 7 1.69 -21.63 0.86
C ALA A 7 1.66 -20.09 0.99
N THR A 8 1.42 -19.40 -0.12
CA THR A 8 1.31 -17.92 -0.16
C THR A 8 -0.15 -17.50 -0.24
N ALA A 9 -0.58 -16.64 0.69
CA ALA A 9 -1.88 -16.02 0.64
C ALA A 9 -1.92 -14.92 -0.43
N MET A 10 -3.01 -14.86 -1.19
CA MET A 10 -3.22 -13.87 -2.26
C MET A 10 -4.58 -13.18 -2.07
N VAL A 11 -4.65 -11.90 -2.39
CA VAL A 11 -5.89 -11.10 -2.36
C VAL A 11 -6.14 -10.51 -3.74
N ALA A 12 -7.34 -10.67 -4.27
CA ALA A 12 -7.75 -10.05 -5.53
C ALA A 12 -8.11 -8.58 -5.30
N GLY A 13 -7.33 -7.66 -5.87
CA GLY A 13 -7.55 -6.22 -5.75
C GLY A 13 -8.91 -5.76 -6.30
N SER A 14 -9.44 -6.41 -7.34
CA SER A 14 -10.78 -6.13 -7.87
C SER A 14 -11.87 -6.47 -6.85
N ARG A 15 -11.78 -7.63 -6.19
CA ARG A 15 -12.70 -8.00 -5.12
C ARG A 15 -12.56 -7.10 -3.90
N ALA A 16 -11.33 -6.75 -3.53
CA ALA A 16 -11.06 -5.82 -2.43
C ALA A 16 -11.74 -4.46 -2.66
N LEU A 17 -11.64 -3.91 -3.88
CA LEU A 17 -12.32 -2.67 -4.25
C LEU A 17 -13.87 -2.80 -4.21
N GLN A 18 -14.39 -3.96 -4.63
CA GLN A 18 -15.84 -4.21 -4.64
C GLN A 18 -16.47 -4.26 -3.24
N VAL A 19 -15.73 -4.73 -2.22
CA VAL A 19 -16.26 -4.88 -0.85
C VAL A 19 -16.13 -3.62 0.01
N LEU A 20 -15.43 -2.59 -0.46
CA LEU A 20 -15.38 -1.31 0.24
C LEU A 20 -16.77 -0.70 0.37
N ASN A 21 -17.02 -0.04 1.49
CA ASN A 21 -18.19 0.82 1.66
C ASN A 21 -18.09 2.05 0.72
N PRO A 22 -19.20 2.78 0.51
CA PRO A 22 -19.21 3.93 -0.39
C PRO A 22 -18.20 5.01 -0.01
N GLU A 23 -18.03 5.31 1.29
CA GLU A 23 -17.10 6.35 1.73
C GLU A 23 -15.65 6.00 1.40
N LEU A 24 -15.19 4.79 1.71
CA LEU A 24 -13.83 4.35 1.40
C LEU A 24 -13.64 4.19 -0.10
N ARG A 25 -14.67 3.79 -0.85
CA ARG A 25 -14.60 3.71 -2.31
C ARG A 25 -14.31 5.09 -2.92
N GLU A 26 -14.96 6.14 -2.44
CA GLU A 26 -14.67 7.51 -2.89
C GLU A 26 -13.24 7.94 -2.56
N VAL A 27 -12.75 7.61 -1.36
CA VAL A 27 -11.37 7.91 -0.95
C VAL A 27 -10.37 7.26 -1.90
N VAL A 28 -10.48 5.95 -2.15
CA VAL A 28 -9.48 5.23 -2.98
C VAL A 28 -9.53 5.62 -4.46
N LEU A 29 -10.69 6.05 -4.97
CA LEU A 29 -10.82 6.52 -6.36
C LEU A 29 -10.18 7.90 -6.59
N ASN A 30 -10.11 8.71 -5.53
CA ASN A 30 -9.66 10.10 -5.58
C ASN A 30 -8.34 10.34 -4.84
N SER A 31 -7.61 9.29 -4.48
CA SER A 31 -6.35 9.41 -3.72
C SER A 31 -5.19 8.69 -4.40
N ARG A 32 -3.98 9.07 -3.97
CA ARG A 32 -2.70 8.46 -4.31
C ARG A 32 -2.05 7.96 -3.02
N ILE A 33 -1.28 6.90 -3.17
CA ILE A 33 -0.44 6.35 -2.11
C ILE A 33 1.03 6.57 -2.46
N GLU A 34 1.76 7.07 -1.48
CA GLU A 34 3.21 7.19 -1.45
C GLU A 34 3.78 6.03 -0.64
N TYR A 35 4.84 5.41 -1.16
CA TYR A 35 5.54 4.33 -0.47
C TYR A 35 6.81 4.84 0.20
N ALA A 36 7.14 4.28 1.36
CA ALA A 36 8.36 4.62 2.07
C ALA A 36 9.59 4.24 1.24
N HIS A 37 10.63 5.08 1.29
CA HIS A 37 11.94 4.73 0.75
C HIS A 37 12.48 3.49 1.43
N HIS A 38 13.11 2.63 0.64
CA HIS A 38 13.62 1.36 1.14
C HIS A 38 12.57 0.65 2.01
N ALA A 39 11.30 0.56 1.55
CA ALA A 39 10.15 0.18 2.37
C ALA A 39 10.39 -1.03 3.29
N PHE A 40 11.09 -2.07 2.81
CA PHE A 40 11.45 -3.24 3.61
C PHE A 40 12.41 -2.94 4.77
N GLN A 41 13.35 -2.03 4.58
CA GLN A 41 14.26 -1.55 5.63
C GLN A 41 13.54 -0.60 6.58
N TRP A 42 12.76 0.34 6.04
CA TRP A 42 11.91 1.25 6.81
C TRP A 42 10.99 0.49 7.77
N MET A 43 10.29 -0.55 7.30
CA MET A 43 9.35 -1.31 8.11
C MET A 43 10.00 -2.45 8.93
N SER A 44 11.32 -2.65 8.87
CA SER A 44 12.00 -3.87 9.36
C SER A 44 11.85 -4.13 10.87
N THR A 45 11.65 -3.07 11.65
CA THR A 45 11.52 -3.09 13.11
C THR A 45 10.08 -3.01 13.59
N ALA A 46 9.14 -2.69 12.69
CA ALA A 46 7.70 -2.69 12.97
C ALA A 46 7.13 -4.10 12.86
N ARG A 47 6.13 -4.40 13.70
CA ARG A 47 5.40 -5.66 13.61
C ARG A 47 4.42 -5.63 12.45
N SER A 48 4.33 -6.75 11.75
CA SER A 48 3.24 -6.98 10.80
C SER A 48 1.93 -7.23 11.55
N THR A 49 0.83 -6.72 11.02
CA THR A 49 -0.52 -6.99 11.53
C THR A 49 -0.84 -8.48 11.47
N ARG A 50 -1.87 -8.91 12.21
CA ARG A 50 -2.30 -10.33 12.26
C ARG A 50 -2.49 -10.98 10.89
N LEU A 51 -2.96 -10.22 9.89
CA LEU A 51 -3.22 -10.74 8.54
C LEU A 51 -2.01 -10.58 7.59
N GLY A 52 -0.95 -9.91 8.02
CA GLY A 52 0.28 -9.77 7.24
C GLY A 52 0.20 -8.77 6.08
N HIS A 53 -0.87 -7.97 5.97
CA HIS A 53 -1.09 -7.06 4.85
C HIS A 53 -0.70 -5.61 5.13
N LEU A 54 -0.57 -5.26 6.42
CA LEU A 54 -0.22 -3.94 6.95
C LEU A 54 0.81 -4.11 8.08
N ILE A 55 1.42 -3.00 8.50
CA ILE A 55 2.19 -2.92 9.75
C ILE A 55 1.35 -2.29 10.86
N GLU A 56 1.71 -2.57 12.12
CA GLU A 56 1.10 -1.96 13.30
C GLU A 56 1.56 -0.50 13.46
N THR A 57 0.69 0.38 13.94
CA THR A 57 1.06 1.77 14.29
C THR A 57 1.67 1.80 15.67
N GLU A 58 3.00 1.63 15.75
CA GLU A 58 3.74 1.51 17.01
C GLU A 58 5.03 2.32 17.08
N ASP A 59 5.23 3.25 16.14
CA ASP A 59 6.40 4.14 16.04
C ASP A 59 7.74 3.37 16.08
N ARG A 60 7.76 2.21 15.42
CA ARG A 60 8.94 1.33 15.36
C ARG A 60 9.59 1.30 14.01
N GLU A 61 9.00 1.93 13.01
CA GLU A 61 9.60 2.10 11.70
C GLU A 61 10.93 2.87 11.83
N MET A 62 11.91 2.54 10.98
CA MET A 62 13.19 3.21 11.02
C MET A 62 13.04 4.69 10.65
N PRO A 63 13.70 5.62 11.37
CA PRO A 63 13.75 7.02 10.97
C PRO A 63 14.32 7.18 9.55
N LEU A 64 13.72 8.04 8.73
CA LEU A 64 14.07 8.19 7.32
C LEU A 64 15.52 8.65 7.10
N ASP A 65 16.09 9.40 8.04
CA ASP A 65 17.48 9.88 8.04
C ASP A 65 18.51 8.79 8.36
N THR A 66 18.05 7.63 8.84
CA THR A 66 18.90 6.44 9.09
C THR A 66 18.89 5.43 7.95
N LEU A 67 18.01 5.64 6.96
CA LEU A 67 17.95 4.81 5.76
C LEU A 67 19.09 5.17 4.80
N PRO A 68 19.42 4.28 3.84
CA PRO A 68 20.36 4.63 2.77
C PRO A 68 19.91 5.92 2.05
N PRO A 69 20.86 6.72 1.53
CA PRO A 69 20.53 7.95 0.82
C PRO A 69 19.60 7.69 -0.37
N TRP A 70 18.64 8.57 -0.56
CA TRP A 70 17.65 8.54 -1.64
C TRP A 70 17.38 9.95 -2.17
N THR A 71 16.80 10.05 -3.36
CA THR A 71 16.39 11.31 -3.99
C THR A 71 14.89 11.37 -4.23
N GLU A 72 14.31 12.58 -4.28
CA GLU A 72 12.84 12.75 -4.41
C GLU A 72 12.24 12.09 -5.67
N ASP A 73 13.02 11.97 -6.74
CA ASP A 73 12.60 11.31 -7.98
C ASP A 73 12.49 9.77 -7.84
N GLU A 74 13.02 9.20 -6.77
CA GLU A 74 12.88 7.79 -6.42
C GLU A 74 11.59 7.51 -5.60
N ILE A 75 10.83 8.55 -5.23
CA ILE A 75 9.56 8.40 -4.51
C ILE A 75 8.51 7.76 -5.43
N CYS A 76 8.04 6.58 -5.03
CA CYS A 76 6.95 5.88 -5.70
C CYS A 76 5.59 6.40 -5.23
N ILE A 77 4.97 7.26 -6.04
CA ILE A 77 3.59 7.76 -5.82
C ILE A 77 2.65 7.24 -6.89
N TYR A 78 1.66 6.42 -6.50
CA TYR A 78 0.74 5.77 -7.43
C TYR A 78 -0.73 6.04 -7.09
N PRO A 79 -1.65 6.01 -8.08
CA PRO A 79 -3.07 5.93 -7.80
C PRO A 79 -3.40 4.71 -6.95
N MET A 80 -4.31 4.85 -5.98
CA MET A 80 -4.75 3.73 -5.14
C MET A 80 -5.62 2.72 -5.90
N VAL A 81 -6.15 3.11 -7.07
CA VAL A 81 -6.92 2.23 -7.95
C VAL A 81 -6.28 2.16 -9.33
N TRP A 82 -5.96 0.95 -9.75
CA TRP A 82 -5.51 0.63 -11.09
C TRP A 82 -6.70 0.27 -11.99
N THR A 83 -6.63 0.65 -13.26
CA THR A 83 -7.61 0.25 -14.28
C THR A 83 -6.91 -0.61 -15.31
N ASN A 84 -7.42 -1.82 -15.54
CA ASN A 84 -6.90 -2.72 -16.54
C ASN A 84 -7.07 -2.10 -17.94
N PRO A 85 -5.98 -1.88 -18.71
CA PRO A 85 -6.08 -1.24 -20.02
C PRO A 85 -6.79 -2.10 -21.07
N MET A 86 -6.87 -3.42 -20.87
CA MET A 86 -7.50 -4.36 -21.79
C MET A 86 -8.99 -4.58 -21.48
N THR A 87 -9.36 -4.67 -20.19
CA THR A 87 -10.73 -5.02 -19.78
C THR A 87 -11.52 -3.85 -19.18
N GLY A 88 -10.85 -2.78 -18.78
CA GLY A 88 -11.44 -1.66 -18.04
C GLY A 88 -11.76 -1.98 -16.58
N GLU A 89 -11.48 -3.19 -16.09
CA GLU A 89 -11.73 -3.57 -14.69
C GLU A 89 -10.86 -2.74 -13.73
N LYS A 90 -11.46 -2.29 -12.63
CA LYS A 90 -10.78 -1.53 -11.58
C LYS A 90 -10.37 -2.45 -10.43
N SER A 91 -9.15 -2.25 -9.94
CA SER A 91 -8.59 -3.00 -8.83
C SER A 91 -7.93 -2.08 -7.83
N LEU A 92 -8.09 -2.36 -6.54
CA LEU A 92 -7.32 -1.72 -5.49
C LEU A 92 -5.84 -2.09 -5.68
N GLN A 93 -4.96 -1.10 -5.72
CA GLN A 93 -3.52 -1.25 -5.95
C GLN A 93 -2.73 -0.63 -4.79
N ILE A 94 -2.76 -1.31 -3.65
CA ILE A 94 -2.07 -0.86 -2.43
C ILE A 94 -1.38 -2.05 -1.79
N HIS A 95 -0.12 -1.86 -1.42
CA HIS A 95 0.61 -2.77 -0.54
C HIS A 95 0.86 -2.08 0.80
N GLY A 96 -0.06 -2.26 1.75
CA GLY A 96 -0.11 -1.39 2.91
C GLY A 96 1.04 -1.54 3.92
N GLN A 97 1.90 -2.56 3.82
CA GLN A 97 3.11 -2.63 4.65
C GLN A 97 4.14 -1.56 4.30
N GLY A 98 4.19 -1.12 3.04
CA GLY A 98 5.12 -0.07 2.61
C GLY A 98 4.45 1.30 2.43
N ALA A 99 3.16 1.41 2.74
CA ALA A 99 2.41 2.65 2.58
C ALA A 99 2.88 3.68 3.61
N PHE A 100 3.34 4.83 3.14
CA PHE A 100 3.91 5.89 3.97
C PHE A 100 2.95 7.06 4.14
N ASN A 101 2.37 7.52 3.02
CA ASN A 101 1.51 8.70 3.03
C ASN A 101 0.37 8.57 2.01
N LEU A 102 -0.77 9.16 2.34
CA LEU A 102 -1.95 9.23 1.49
C LEU A 102 -2.23 10.69 1.14
N SER A 103 -2.39 10.97 -0.15
CA SER A 103 -2.69 12.31 -0.65
C SER A 103 -3.85 12.29 -1.63
N GLU A 104 -4.63 13.38 -1.68
CA GLU A 104 -5.69 13.51 -2.68
C GLU A 104 -5.11 13.69 -4.08
N LYS A 105 -5.80 13.15 -5.09
CA LYS A 105 -5.43 13.21 -6.51
C LYS A 105 -5.34 14.65 -7.05
N GLN A 106 -5.97 15.62 -6.38
CA GLN A 106 -5.92 17.03 -6.75
C GLN A 106 -4.69 17.78 -6.20
N THR A 107 -3.92 17.16 -5.32
CA THR A 107 -2.69 17.74 -4.78
C THR A 107 -1.62 17.69 -5.87
N ARG A 108 -1.46 18.80 -6.61
CA ARG A 108 -0.34 19.03 -7.52
C ARG A 108 0.91 19.23 -6.67
N TRP A 109 1.91 18.39 -6.88
CA TRP A 109 3.31 18.77 -6.68
C TRP A 109 3.82 19.28 -8.03
#